data_AF-A0A7C9DCI6-F1
#
_entry.id   AF-A0A7C9DCI6-F1
#
_cell.length_a   1.000
_cell.length_b   1.000
_cell.length_c   1.000
_cell.angle_alpha   90.00
_cell.angle_beta   90.00
_cell.angle_gamma   90.00
#
_symmetry.space_group_name_H-M   'P 1'
#
loop_
_entity.id
_entity.type
_entity.pdbx_description
1 polymer ?
#
loop_
_entity_poly.entity_id
_entity_poly.type
_entity_poly.pdbx_seq_one_letter_code
_entity_poly.pdbx_strand_id
1 'polypeptide(L)'
;MTTSFGASNTAIFGDPKLQIQGFNGLKSSGLIPLHRGFHGFSVSSSNSSGARAVSTPVKHETTAEPKRSKVEILKEQSNFIRYPLNEEMLNDAPNINEAATQLIKFHGSYQQYNRDERGAKSYSFMLRTKNPSGKVPNRLYLVMDDLADEFGIGTLRLTTRQTFQLHGVLKKDMKTVMSTIIRNMGSTLGACGDLNRNVLAPPAPLTRKDYLVAQETAENIAALL
;
A
#
# COMPACT_ATOMS: atom_id res chain seq x y z
N MET A 1 3.05 -59.96 -35.95
CA MET A 1 2.63 -59.00 -36.99
C MET A 1 1.28 -58.45 -36.53
N THR A 2 1.02 -57.19 -36.23
CA THR A 2 1.67 -55.89 -36.51
C THR A 2 1.21 -54.91 -35.42
N THR A 3 2.14 -54.10 -34.93
CA THR A 3 1.97 -53.00 -33.97
C THR A 3 1.39 -51.75 -34.63
N SER A 4 0.55 -51.00 -33.93
CA SER A 4 0.35 -49.57 -34.21
C SER A 4 0.21 -48.80 -32.90
N PHE A 5 1.17 -47.93 -32.63
CA PHE A 5 1.24 -46.99 -31.52
C PHE A 5 0.34 -45.79 -31.79
N GLY A 6 -0.56 -45.46 -30.86
CA GLY A 6 -1.26 -44.18 -30.81
C GLY A 6 -0.64 -43.32 -29.72
N ALA A 7 0.06 -42.25 -30.12
CA ALA A 7 0.70 -41.31 -29.21
C ALA A 7 -0.34 -40.45 -28.49
N SER A 8 -0.32 -40.49 -27.18
CA SER A 8 -1.03 -39.58 -26.28
C SER A 8 -0.27 -38.25 -26.21
N ASN A 9 -0.81 -37.20 -26.82
CA ASN A 9 -0.30 -35.84 -26.63
C ASN A 9 -0.75 -35.31 -25.27
N THR A 10 0.22 -35.18 -24.38
CA THR A 10 0.18 -34.40 -23.15
C THR A 10 -0.01 -32.92 -23.49
N ALA A 11 -1.17 -32.36 -23.14
CA ALA A 11 -1.37 -30.92 -23.14
C ALA A 11 -0.66 -30.32 -21.92
N ILE A 12 0.52 -29.74 -22.16
CA ILE A 12 1.21 -28.87 -21.20
C ILE A 12 0.39 -27.59 -21.11
N PHE A 13 -0.19 -27.32 -19.94
CA PHE A 13 -0.75 -26.02 -19.60
C PHE A 13 0.38 -25.00 -19.58
N GLY A 14 0.47 -24.19 -20.63
CA GLY A 14 1.37 -23.03 -20.68
C GLY A 14 0.80 -21.88 -19.84
N ASP A 15 1.67 -21.24 -19.05
CA ASP A 15 1.39 -20.02 -18.31
C ASP A 15 0.71 -18.95 -19.19
N PRO A 16 -0.35 -18.27 -18.70
CA PRO A 16 -0.90 -17.12 -19.42
C PRO A 16 0.13 -15.99 -19.37
N LYS A 17 0.79 -15.75 -20.51
CA LYS A 17 1.59 -14.55 -20.73
C LYS A 17 0.66 -13.34 -20.59
N LEU A 18 0.80 -12.59 -19.49
CA LEU A 18 0.31 -11.22 -19.38
C LEU A 18 0.85 -10.43 -20.58
N GLN A 19 -0.05 -10.07 -21.48
CA GLN A 19 0.29 -9.41 -22.74
C GLN A 19 0.29 -7.90 -22.50
N ILE A 20 1.45 -7.38 -22.11
CA ILE A 20 1.65 -5.94 -21.89
C ILE A 20 1.45 -5.19 -23.22
N GLN A 21 0.37 -4.42 -23.33
CA GLN A 21 0.15 -3.51 -24.45
C GLN A 21 1.02 -2.26 -24.28
N GLY A 22 1.82 -1.93 -25.30
CA GLY A 22 2.72 -0.77 -25.31
C GLY A 22 1.96 0.55 -25.35
N PHE A 23 2.33 1.48 -24.46
CA PHE A 23 1.75 2.83 -24.41
C PHE A 23 2.42 3.76 -25.45
N ASN A 24 1.64 4.28 -26.39
CA ASN A 24 2.08 5.36 -27.29
C ASN A 24 1.84 6.71 -26.59
N GLY A 25 2.95 7.41 -26.33
CA GLY A 25 3.00 8.62 -25.51
C GLY A 25 2.10 9.79 -25.96
N LEU A 26 1.82 10.68 -25.01
CA LEU A 26 1.11 11.94 -25.23
C LEU A 26 1.98 12.88 -26.09
N LYS A 27 1.41 13.36 -27.21
CA LYS A 27 2.02 14.36 -28.08
C LYS A 27 2.14 15.70 -27.35
N SER A 28 3.36 16.23 -27.31
CA SER A 28 3.69 17.55 -26.75
C SER A 28 2.90 18.66 -27.45
N SER A 29 2.14 19.44 -26.69
CA SER A 29 1.41 20.61 -27.17
C SER A 29 1.88 21.86 -26.41
N GLY A 30 2.52 22.78 -27.15
CA GLY A 30 2.49 24.23 -26.91
C GLY A 30 3.29 24.80 -25.73
N LEU A 31 4.40 25.48 -26.05
CA LEU A 31 5.09 26.41 -25.13
C LEU A 31 4.29 27.72 -25.02
N ILE A 32 3.96 28.14 -23.79
CA ILE A 32 3.45 29.50 -23.48
C ILE A 32 4.59 30.25 -22.76
N PRO A 33 4.98 31.46 -23.20
CA PRO A 33 6.03 32.23 -22.52
C PRO A 33 5.47 32.90 -21.26
N LEU A 34 5.99 32.53 -20.09
CA LEU A 34 5.70 33.20 -18.83
C LEU A 34 6.62 34.41 -18.64
N HIS A 35 6.02 35.59 -18.62
CA HIS A 35 6.68 36.87 -18.37
C HIS A 35 7.27 36.91 -16.96
N ARG A 36 8.56 37.28 -16.85
CA ARG A 36 9.35 37.29 -15.62
C ARG A 36 9.09 38.59 -14.85
N GLY A 37 8.16 38.58 -13.90
CA GLY A 37 8.00 39.63 -12.89
C GLY A 37 8.80 39.31 -11.64
N PHE A 38 9.93 39.99 -11.41
CA PHE A 38 10.60 39.98 -10.11
C PHE A 38 9.87 40.92 -9.16
N HIS A 39 9.00 40.37 -8.30
CA HIS A 39 8.59 41.04 -7.07
C HIS A 39 9.47 40.52 -5.93
N GLY A 40 10.35 41.38 -5.44
CA GLY A 40 11.15 41.12 -4.25
C GLY A 40 10.23 41.04 -3.03
N PHE A 41 10.16 39.86 -2.41
CA PHE A 41 9.51 39.71 -1.12
C PHE A 41 10.43 40.28 -0.04
N SER A 42 9.96 41.35 0.61
CA SER A 42 10.57 41.87 1.85
C SER A 42 10.38 40.83 2.95
N VAL A 43 11.48 40.33 3.52
CA VAL A 43 11.45 39.46 4.69
C VAL A 43 11.08 40.32 5.90
N SER A 44 9.81 40.27 6.32
CA SER A 44 9.41 40.77 7.62
C SER A 44 9.96 39.83 8.69
N SER A 45 10.81 40.35 9.58
CA SER A 45 11.30 39.66 10.76
C SER A 45 10.14 39.35 11.70
N SER A 46 9.62 38.13 11.63
CA SER A 46 8.67 37.62 12.62
C SER A 46 9.42 37.29 13.91
N ASN A 47 9.07 37.97 15.00
CA ASN A 47 9.52 37.66 16.35
C ASN A 47 9.44 36.15 16.61
N SER A 48 10.53 35.58 17.12
CA SER A 48 10.58 34.20 17.58
C SER A 48 9.67 34.03 18.80
N SER A 49 8.40 33.74 18.58
CA SER A 49 7.55 33.14 19.61
C SER A 49 8.10 31.75 19.88
N GLY A 50 8.99 31.65 20.87
CA GLY A 50 9.56 30.40 21.32
C GLY A 50 8.46 29.40 21.58
N ALA A 51 8.51 28.25 20.91
CA ALA A 51 7.63 27.14 21.18
C ALA A 51 7.92 26.66 22.62
N ARG A 52 7.10 27.12 23.57
CA ARG A 52 7.16 26.64 24.95
C ARG A 52 6.50 25.27 24.99
N ALA A 53 7.29 24.21 25.10
CA ALA A 53 6.78 22.89 25.45
C ALA A 53 6.08 23.01 26.81
N VAL A 54 4.75 22.88 26.81
CA VAL A 54 3.96 22.81 28.04
C VAL A 54 4.10 21.37 28.54
N SER A 55 4.95 21.14 29.54
CA SER A 55 4.99 19.82 30.19
C SER A 55 3.68 19.62 30.92
N THR A 56 2.97 18.54 30.63
CA THR A 56 1.86 18.10 31.47
C THR A 56 2.35 17.84 32.89
N PRO A 57 1.55 18.11 33.94
CA PRO A 57 1.95 17.83 35.32
C PRO A 57 2.42 16.39 35.47
N VAL A 58 3.55 16.18 36.13
CA VAL A 58 4.05 14.84 36.48
C VAL A 58 3.01 14.22 37.40
N LYS A 59 2.23 13.28 36.87
CA LYS A 59 1.30 12.48 37.66
C LYS A 59 2.14 11.60 38.57
N HIS A 60 1.95 11.72 39.89
CA HIS A 60 2.60 10.86 40.88
C HIS A 60 2.51 9.39 40.47
N GLU A 61 3.66 8.70 40.49
CA GLU A 61 3.78 7.28 40.16
C GLU A 61 2.78 6.47 41.00
N THR A 62 1.68 6.08 40.36
CA THR A 62 0.81 5.06 40.90
C THR A 62 1.43 3.74 40.47
N THR A 63 1.76 2.86 41.42
CA THR A 63 2.36 1.53 41.23
C THR A 63 1.49 0.53 40.43
N ALA A 64 0.48 1.02 39.70
CA ALA A 64 -0.38 0.21 38.85
C ALA A 64 0.15 0.23 37.41
N GLU A 65 0.37 -0.97 36.86
CA GLU A 65 0.67 -1.19 35.44
C GLU A 65 -0.25 -0.33 34.55
N PRO A 66 0.29 0.44 33.60
CA PRO A 66 -0.50 1.32 32.77
C PRO A 66 -1.49 0.51 31.93
N LYS A 67 -2.77 0.91 31.93
CA LYS A 67 -3.83 0.22 31.17
C LYS A 67 -3.52 0.23 29.68
N ARG A 68 -3.22 -0.95 29.12
CA ARG A 68 -2.91 -1.13 27.69
C ARG A 68 -4.17 -1.23 26.84
N SER A 69 -4.05 -0.79 25.58
CA SER A 69 -5.12 -0.96 24.60
C SER A 69 -5.23 -2.43 24.17
N LYS A 70 -6.39 -2.84 23.66
CA LYS A 70 -6.56 -4.19 23.09
C LYS A 70 -5.56 -4.47 21.97
N VAL A 71 -5.25 -3.47 21.14
CA VAL A 71 -4.30 -3.62 20.01
C VAL A 71 -2.88 -3.87 20.53
N GLU A 72 -2.47 -3.25 21.65
CA GLU A 72 -1.17 -3.53 22.25
C GLU A 72 -1.04 -4.98 22.72
N ILE A 73 -2.12 -5.54 23.29
CA ILE A 73 -2.16 -6.95 23.73
C ILE A 73 -2.08 -7.87 22.51
N LEU A 74 -2.85 -7.58 21.45
CA LEU A 74 -2.83 -8.34 20.21
C LEU A 74 -1.44 -8.34 19.56
N LYS A 75 -0.75 -7.19 19.53
CA LYS A 75 0.62 -7.09 18.99
C LYS A 75 1.60 -7.97 19.75
N GLU A 76 1.58 -7.91 21.08
CA GLU A 76 2.44 -8.73 21.94
C GLU A 76 2.23 -10.23 21.70
N GLN A 77 0.97 -10.66 21.61
CA GLN A 77 0.62 -12.09 21.45
C GLN A 77 0.75 -12.60 20.02
N SER A 78 1.02 -11.73 19.05
CA SER A 78 0.93 -12.07 17.62
C SER A 78 2.17 -12.77 17.04
N ASN A 79 3.23 -12.99 17.82
CA ASN A 79 4.53 -13.47 17.30
C ASN A 79 5.00 -12.62 16.10
N PHE A 80 5.17 -11.31 16.36
CA PHE A 80 5.44 -10.28 15.36
C PHE A 80 4.46 -10.34 14.19
N ILE A 81 3.20 -9.96 14.45
CA ILE A 81 2.08 -9.80 13.50
C ILE A 81 1.63 -11.06 12.73
N ARG A 82 2.05 -12.27 13.12
CA ARG A 82 1.75 -13.53 12.41
C ARG A 82 0.44 -14.18 12.86
N TYR A 83 0.25 -14.36 14.15
CA TYR A 83 -0.86 -15.13 14.74
C TYR A 83 -1.92 -14.22 15.35
N PRO A 84 -3.23 -14.50 15.21
CA PRO A 84 -3.85 -15.66 14.54
C PRO A 84 -4.08 -15.46 13.04
N LEU A 85 -3.55 -14.39 12.44
CA LEU A 85 -3.80 -14.06 11.04
C LEU A 85 -3.40 -15.19 10.08
N ASN A 86 -2.27 -15.84 10.32
CA ASN A 86 -1.78 -16.97 9.54
C ASN A 86 -2.80 -18.12 9.43
N GLU A 87 -3.52 -18.46 10.49
CA GLU A 87 -4.55 -19.49 10.49
C GLU A 87 -5.86 -18.98 9.88
N GLU A 88 -6.24 -17.76 10.25
CA GLU A 88 -7.46 -17.13 9.75
C GLU A 88 -7.46 -16.98 8.23
N MET A 89 -6.31 -16.72 7.62
CA MET A 89 -6.18 -16.62 6.16
C MET A 89 -6.33 -17.96 5.42
N LEU A 90 -6.27 -19.10 6.12
CA LEU A 90 -6.36 -20.43 5.52
C LEU A 90 -7.74 -21.08 5.64
N ASN A 91 -8.63 -20.54 6.48
CA ASN A 91 -9.98 -21.08 6.63
C ASN A 91 -10.94 -20.58 5.53
N ASP A 92 -12.04 -21.30 5.32
CA ASP A 92 -13.01 -21.05 4.24
C ASP A 92 -13.98 -19.87 4.51
N ALA A 93 -13.97 -19.30 5.72
CA ALA A 93 -14.85 -18.17 6.02
C ALA A 93 -14.48 -16.95 5.16
N PRO A 94 -15.45 -16.20 4.61
CA PRO A 94 -15.16 -15.06 3.74
C PRO A 94 -14.50 -13.88 4.49
N ASN A 95 -14.59 -13.87 5.82
CA ASN A 95 -14.00 -12.88 6.71
C ASN A 95 -12.93 -13.51 7.62
N ILE A 96 -12.24 -12.65 8.37
CA ILE A 96 -11.33 -13.01 9.46
C ILE A 96 -11.85 -12.44 10.79
N ASN A 97 -11.41 -13.03 11.89
CA ASN A 97 -11.77 -12.61 13.24
C ASN A 97 -11.25 -11.20 13.62
N GLU A 98 -11.66 -10.67 14.78
CA GLU A 98 -11.30 -9.32 15.23
C GLU A 98 -9.78 -9.13 15.39
N ALA A 99 -9.09 -10.12 15.96
CA ALA A 99 -7.65 -10.08 16.15
C ALA A 99 -6.90 -10.00 14.82
N ALA A 100 -7.22 -10.91 13.90
CA ALA A 100 -6.65 -10.93 12.55
C ALA A 100 -7.01 -9.67 11.75
N THR A 101 -8.19 -9.09 11.97
CA THR A 101 -8.59 -7.79 11.38
C THR A 101 -7.67 -6.65 11.81
N GLN A 102 -7.13 -6.67 13.02
CA GLN A 102 -6.11 -5.69 13.44
C GLN A 102 -4.74 -5.99 12.83
N LEU A 103 -4.34 -7.26 12.79
CA LEU A 103 -3.01 -7.67 12.33
C LEU A 103 -2.83 -7.56 10.81
N ILE A 104 -3.87 -7.80 10.01
CA ILE A 104 -3.79 -7.71 8.55
C ILE A 104 -3.49 -6.28 8.08
N LYS A 105 -3.79 -5.26 8.91
CA LYS A 105 -3.42 -3.85 8.64
C LYS A 105 -1.92 -3.67 8.53
N PHE A 106 -1.12 -4.40 9.31
CA PHE A 106 0.35 -4.32 9.23
C PHE A 106 0.87 -4.88 7.90
N HIS A 107 0.11 -5.78 7.27
CA HIS A 107 0.36 -6.30 5.92
C HIS A 107 -0.24 -5.42 4.80
N GLY A 108 -0.76 -4.24 5.17
CA GLY A 108 -1.29 -3.25 4.23
C GLY A 108 -2.69 -3.52 3.73
N SER A 109 -3.48 -4.33 4.44
CA SER A 109 -4.85 -4.65 4.03
C SER A 109 -5.89 -4.29 5.10
N TYR A 110 -7.11 -4.00 4.68
CA TYR A 110 -8.28 -3.82 5.52
C TYR A 110 -9.40 -4.75 5.06
N GLN A 111 -9.96 -5.53 5.98
CA GLN A 111 -11.26 -6.12 5.77
C GLN A 111 -12.34 -5.03 5.76
N GLN A 112 -13.21 -5.09 4.77
CA GLN A 112 -14.34 -4.21 4.55
C GLN A 112 -15.60 -5.04 4.36
N TYR A 113 -16.74 -4.37 4.38
CA TYR A 113 -18.00 -4.93 3.95
C TYR A 113 -18.81 -3.86 3.24
N ASN A 114 -19.65 -4.26 2.30
CA ASN A 114 -20.52 -3.34 1.57
C ASN A 114 -21.60 -2.79 2.50
N ARG A 115 -21.63 -1.46 2.71
CA ARG A 115 -22.60 -0.80 3.59
C ARG A 115 -23.91 -0.43 2.90
N ASP A 116 -23.94 -0.51 1.57
CA ASP A 116 -25.13 -0.27 0.76
C ASP A 116 -26.08 -1.47 0.83
N GLU A 117 -25.52 -2.66 1.09
CA GLU A 117 -26.29 -3.86 1.41
C GLU A 117 -26.95 -3.74 2.79
N ARG A 118 -28.26 -4.00 2.84
CA ARG A 118 -29.06 -3.97 4.08
C ARG A 118 -29.23 -5.34 4.75
N GLY A 119 -28.64 -6.39 4.17
CA GLY A 119 -28.79 -7.79 4.59
C GLY A 119 -27.50 -8.42 5.09
N ALA A 120 -27.20 -9.62 4.59
CA ALA A 120 -25.95 -10.31 4.87
C ALA A 120 -24.76 -9.46 4.44
N LYS A 121 -23.68 -9.48 5.23
CA LYS A 121 -22.48 -8.71 4.94
C LYS A 121 -21.65 -9.41 3.87
N SER A 122 -21.53 -8.80 2.70
CA SER A 122 -20.52 -9.20 1.72
C SER A 122 -19.16 -8.63 2.13
N TYR A 123 -18.22 -9.51 2.44
CA TYR A 123 -16.87 -9.12 2.85
C TYR A 123 -15.92 -9.03 1.66
N SER A 124 -15.07 -8.03 1.69
CA SER A 124 -13.97 -7.84 0.75
C SER A 124 -12.80 -7.17 1.46
N PHE A 125 -11.67 -7.08 0.77
CA PHE A 125 -10.45 -6.50 1.31
C PHE A 125 -9.97 -5.38 0.42
N MET A 126 -9.46 -4.33 1.06
CA MET A 126 -8.72 -3.28 0.39
C MET A 126 -7.24 -3.46 0.70
N LEU A 127 -6.39 -3.45 -0.34
CA LEU A 127 -4.94 -3.41 -0.19
C LEU A 127 -4.42 -2.00 -0.47
N ARG A 128 -3.37 -1.60 0.24
CA ARG A 128 -2.65 -0.36 0.01
C ARG A 128 -1.17 -0.65 -0.20
N THR A 129 -0.59 -0.04 -1.22
CA THR A 129 0.84 -0.18 -1.52
C THR A 129 1.71 0.75 -0.68
N LYS A 130 3.01 0.45 -0.58
CA LYS A 130 4.09 1.33 -0.09
C LYS A 130 4.90 1.78 -1.30
N ASN A 131 4.89 3.08 -1.59
CA ASN A 131 5.56 3.72 -2.73
C ASN A 131 6.25 5.00 -2.24
N PRO A 132 7.44 4.89 -1.63
CA PRO A 132 8.19 6.06 -1.17
C PRO A 132 8.33 7.08 -2.31
N SER A 133 8.17 8.36 -1.99
CA SER A 133 8.21 9.45 -2.97
C SER A 133 7.12 9.38 -4.06
N GLY A 134 6.13 8.49 -3.93
CA GLY A 134 5.12 8.22 -4.95
C GLY A 134 5.64 7.55 -6.21
N LYS A 135 6.87 7.02 -6.19
CA LYS A 135 7.48 6.39 -7.36
C LYS A 135 6.87 5.01 -7.60
N VAL A 136 6.49 4.77 -8.85
CA VAL A 136 5.89 3.50 -9.30
C VAL A 136 6.65 3.04 -10.55
N PRO A 137 7.36 1.91 -10.49
CA PRO A 137 7.93 1.30 -11.68
C PRO A 137 6.83 0.94 -12.68
N ASN A 138 7.10 1.07 -13.99
CA ASN A 138 6.12 0.74 -15.03
C ASN A 138 5.54 -0.69 -14.87
N ARG A 139 6.40 -1.66 -14.54
CA ARG A 139 5.99 -3.05 -14.26
C ARG A 139 4.97 -3.17 -13.13
N LEU A 140 5.17 -2.42 -12.04
CA LEU A 140 4.24 -2.42 -10.92
C LEU A 140 2.91 -1.79 -11.32
N TYR A 141 2.94 -0.70 -12.09
CA TYR A 141 1.72 -0.03 -12.55
C TYR A 141 0.82 -0.99 -13.36
N LEU A 142 1.38 -1.66 -14.37
CA LEU A 142 0.66 -2.61 -15.22
C LEU A 142 0.04 -3.74 -14.40
N VAL A 143 0.82 -4.31 -13.47
CA VAL A 143 0.31 -5.36 -12.58
C VAL A 143 -0.80 -4.86 -11.67
N MET A 144 -0.72 -3.64 -11.15
CA MET A 144 -1.80 -3.08 -10.33
C MET A 144 -3.08 -2.86 -11.15
N ASP A 145 -2.95 -2.50 -12.43
CA ASP A 145 -4.05 -2.31 -13.37
C ASP A 145 -4.76 -3.65 -13.63
N ASP A 146 -4.02 -4.68 -14.04
CA ASP A 146 -4.54 -6.03 -14.27
C ASP A 146 -5.23 -6.60 -13.01
N LEU A 147 -4.60 -6.43 -11.84
CA LEU A 147 -5.17 -6.89 -10.57
C LEU A 147 -6.49 -6.18 -10.21
N ALA A 148 -6.69 -4.94 -10.65
CA ALA A 148 -7.92 -4.20 -10.38
C ALA A 148 -9.10 -4.78 -11.16
N ASP A 149 -8.85 -5.19 -12.40
CA ASP A 149 -9.85 -5.80 -13.26
C ASP A 149 -10.11 -7.26 -12.90
N GLU A 150 -9.07 -8.05 -12.62
CA GLU A 150 -9.19 -9.49 -12.36
C GLU A 150 -9.71 -9.82 -10.95
N PHE A 151 -9.25 -9.09 -9.94
CA PHE A 151 -9.50 -9.43 -8.53
C PHE A 151 -10.18 -8.30 -7.75
N GLY A 152 -10.21 -7.09 -8.29
CA GLY A 152 -10.80 -5.92 -7.65
C GLY A 152 -12.21 -5.63 -8.16
N ILE A 153 -12.53 -4.33 -8.18
CA ILE A 153 -13.78 -3.78 -8.71
C ILE A 153 -13.54 -2.91 -9.96
N GLY A 154 -12.49 -3.20 -10.72
CA GLY A 154 -12.12 -2.48 -11.94
C GLY A 154 -11.63 -1.05 -11.71
N THR A 155 -11.12 -0.74 -10.52
CA THR A 155 -10.61 0.61 -10.21
C THR A 155 -9.34 0.60 -9.36
N LEU A 156 -8.43 1.51 -9.67
CA LEU A 156 -7.31 1.89 -8.82
C LEU A 156 -7.55 3.26 -8.19
N ARG A 157 -7.42 3.34 -6.86
CA ARG A 157 -7.56 4.59 -6.13
C ARG A 157 -6.19 5.13 -5.71
N LEU A 158 -5.74 6.20 -6.38
CA LEU A 158 -4.61 7.00 -5.91
C LEU A 158 -4.93 7.63 -4.56
N THR A 159 -3.97 7.74 -3.64
CA THR A 159 -4.20 8.30 -2.30
C THR A 159 -3.55 9.66 -2.10
N THR A 160 -3.98 10.39 -1.07
CA THR A 160 -3.33 11.63 -0.60
C THR A 160 -1.91 11.41 -0.06
N ARG A 161 -1.49 10.15 0.06
CA ARG A 161 -0.14 9.76 0.50
C ARG A 161 0.67 9.09 -0.61
N GLN A 162 0.34 9.34 -1.87
CA GLN A 162 1.10 8.88 -3.04
C GLN A 162 1.22 7.34 -3.13
N THR A 163 0.13 6.62 -2.85
CA THR A 163 0.05 5.16 -2.99
C THR A 163 -1.15 4.77 -3.85
N PHE A 164 -1.24 3.50 -4.23
CA PHE A 164 -2.48 2.89 -4.70
C PHE A 164 -3.30 2.32 -3.54
N GLN A 165 -4.60 2.24 -3.77
CA GLN A 165 -5.50 1.32 -3.09
C GLN A 165 -6.23 0.49 -4.14
N LEU A 166 -6.27 -0.82 -3.89
CA LEU A 166 -7.04 -1.81 -4.65
C LEU A 166 -8.19 -2.28 -3.77
N HIS A 167 -9.43 -2.08 -4.19
CA HIS A 167 -10.62 -2.42 -3.39
C HIS A 167 -11.31 -3.66 -3.95
N GLY A 168 -12.08 -4.35 -3.09
CA GLY A 168 -12.98 -5.42 -3.52
C GLY A 168 -12.39 -6.82 -3.57
N VAL A 169 -11.12 -7.00 -3.18
CA VAL A 169 -10.46 -8.31 -3.26
C VAL A 169 -11.09 -9.30 -2.29
N LEU A 170 -11.43 -10.50 -2.77
CA LEU A 170 -11.98 -11.55 -1.92
C LEU A 170 -10.87 -12.24 -1.11
N LYS A 171 -11.20 -12.72 0.09
CA LYS A 171 -10.24 -13.36 0.99
C LYS A 171 -9.43 -14.48 0.32
N LYS A 172 -10.11 -15.35 -0.44
CA LYS A 172 -9.51 -16.49 -1.14
C LYS A 172 -8.41 -16.06 -2.13
N ASP A 173 -8.50 -14.85 -2.67
CA ASP A 173 -7.59 -14.32 -3.69
C ASP A 173 -6.47 -13.45 -3.09
N MET A 174 -6.59 -13.08 -1.81
CA MET A 174 -5.66 -12.16 -1.13
C MET A 174 -4.19 -12.58 -1.24
N LYS A 175 -3.91 -13.88 -1.06
CA LYS A 175 -2.53 -14.40 -1.13
C LYS A 175 -1.97 -14.26 -2.54
N THR A 176 -2.78 -14.56 -3.56
CA THR A 176 -2.42 -14.38 -4.97
C THR A 176 -2.10 -12.92 -5.23
N VAL A 177 -3.04 -12.02 -4.96
CA VAL A 177 -2.89 -10.57 -5.20
C VAL A 177 -1.65 -10.00 -4.50
N MET A 178 -1.46 -10.26 -3.19
CA MET A 178 -0.30 -9.77 -2.45
C MET A 178 1.01 -10.32 -2.99
N SER A 179 1.06 -11.62 -3.32
CA SER A 179 2.28 -12.24 -3.86
C SER A 179 2.62 -11.70 -5.24
N THR A 180 1.61 -11.41 -6.08
CA THR A 180 1.80 -10.82 -7.41
C THR A 180 2.37 -9.40 -7.29
N ILE A 181 1.87 -8.59 -6.35
CA ILE A 181 2.45 -7.26 -6.07
C ILE A 181 3.93 -7.38 -5.67
N ILE A 182 4.23 -8.27 -4.70
CA ILE A 182 5.60 -8.47 -4.19
C ILE A 182 6.57 -8.93 -5.29
N ARG A 183 6.15 -9.87 -6.13
CA ARG A 183 6.96 -10.41 -7.24
C ARG A 183 7.19 -9.40 -8.38
N ASN A 184 6.47 -8.28 -8.39
CA ASN A 184 6.53 -7.27 -9.45
C ASN A 184 6.98 -5.89 -8.92
N MET A 185 7.96 -5.89 -8.01
CA MET A 185 8.62 -4.68 -7.47
C MET A 185 7.72 -3.81 -6.57
N GLY A 186 6.59 -4.35 -6.09
CA GLY A 186 5.71 -3.68 -5.14
C GLY A 186 5.86 -4.20 -3.72
N SER A 187 5.22 -3.51 -2.78
CA SER A 187 5.03 -3.96 -1.41
C SER A 187 3.77 -3.35 -0.82
N THR A 188 3.12 -4.05 0.10
CA THR A 188 2.00 -3.53 0.92
C THR A 188 2.38 -3.44 2.40
N LEU A 189 3.56 -3.95 2.80
CA LEU A 189 4.01 -4.01 4.18
C LEU A 189 4.06 -2.59 4.80
N GLY A 190 3.46 -2.43 5.98
CA GLY A 190 3.45 -1.16 6.71
C GLY A 190 2.65 -0.04 6.05
N ALA A 191 1.92 -0.30 4.97
CA ALA A 191 1.06 0.71 4.37
C ALA A 191 -0.07 1.16 5.31
N CYS A 192 -0.42 0.31 6.28
CA CYS A 192 -1.39 0.55 7.33
C CYS A 192 -0.84 0.02 8.68
N GLY A 193 -1.68 -0.08 9.71
CA GLY A 193 -1.27 -0.50 11.05
C GLY A 193 -0.51 0.59 11.82
N ASP A 194 0.02 0.21 12.98
CA ASP A 194 0.79 1.06 13.89
C ASP A 194 2.28 1.04 13.50
N LEU A 195 2.55 1.48 12.28
CA LEU A 195 3.87 1.53 11.65
C LEU A 195 4.09 2.86 10.95
N ASN A 196 5.34 3.14 10.57
CA ASN A 196 5.63 4.24 9.67
C ASN A 196 4.87 4.04 8.34
N ARG A 197 4.12 5.06 7.94
CA ARG A 197 3.31 5.04 6.72
C ARG A 197 4.16 5.40 5.51
N ASN A 198 3.53 5.49 4.33
CA ASN A 198 4.24 5.93 3.13
C ASN A 198 4.91 7.29 3.35
N VAL A 199 6.20 7.37 3.03
CA VAL A 199 7.02 8.56 3.19
C VAL A 199 6.90 9.41 1.93
N LEU A 200 6.48 10.66 2.12
CA LEU A 200 6.18 11.57 1.03
C LEU A 200 7.44 12.31 0.56
N ALA A 201 7.47 12.64 -0.72
CA ALA A 201 8.44 13.53 -1.31
C ALA A 201 7.81 14.29 -2.49
N PRO A 202 8.48 15.31 -3.05
CA PRO A 202 8.00 15.98 -4.26
C PRO A 202 7.78 14.96 -5.40
N PRO A 203 6.56 14.85 -5.95
CA PRO A 203 6.23 13.83 -6.96
C PRO A 203 6.79 14.14 -8.35
N ALA A 204 7.16 15.40 -8.61
CA ALA A 204 7.66 15.79 -9.92
C ALA A 204 9.05 15.18 -10.18
N PRO A 205 9.28 14.53 -11.33
CA PRO A 205 10.55 13.87 -11.66
C PRO A 205 11.58 14.89 -12.17
N LEU A 206 11.87 15.92 -11.37
CA LEU A 206 12.85 16.95 -11.71
C LEU A 206 14.26 16.48 -11.33
N THR A 207 15.23 16.76 -12.19
CA THR A 207 16.65 16.44 -11.98
C THR A 207 17.39 17.46 -11.10
N ARG A 208 16.65 18.37 -10.46
CA ARG A 208 17.22 19.38 -9.56
C ARG A 208 17.76 18.68 -8.30
N LYS A 209 18.94 19.09 -7.85
CA LYS A 209 19.66 18.40 -6.75
C LYS A 209 18.84 18.25 -5.48
N ASP A 210 18.13 19.29 -5.07
CA ASP A 210 17.27 19.28 -3.89
C ASP A 210 16.06 18.35 -4.01
N TYR A 211 15.46 18.22 -5.21
CA TYR A 211 14.39 17.24 -5.48
C TYR A 211 14.91 15.81 -5.35
N LEU A 212 16.08 15.54 -5.95
CA LEU A 212 16.71 14.22 -5.88
C LEU A 212 17.04 13.83 -4.43
N VAL A 213 17.67 14.74 -3.68
CA VAL A 213 17.98 14.52 -2.26
C VAL A 213 16.71 14.31 -1.43
N ALA A 214 15.64 15.08 -1.66
CA ALA A 214 14.38 14.90 -0.94
C ALA A 214 13.75 13.52 -1.21
N GLN A 215 13.76 13.06 -2.46
CA GLN A 215 13.23 11.76 -2.84
C GLN A 215 14.08 10.60 -2.29
N GLU A 216 15.41 10.70 -2.39
CA GLU A 216 16.33 9.70 -1.85
C GLU A 216 16.24 9.63 -0.31
N THR A 217 16.13 10.77 0.36
CA THR A 217 15.94 10.81 1.82
C THR A 217 14.62 10.13 2.22
N ALA A 218 13.54 10.37 1.47
CA ALA A 218 12.26 9.70 1.72
C ALA A 218 12.33 8.17 1.52
N GLU A 219 13.06 7.72 0.49
CA GLU A 219 13.35 6.29 0.25
C GLU A 219 14.16 5.68 1.41
N ASN A 220 15.21 6.36 1.87
CA ASN A 220 16.04 5.91 2.99
C ASN A 220 15.25 5.84 4.31
N ILE A 221 14.42 6.84 4.63
CA ILE A 221 13.54 6.81 5.80
C ILE A 221 12.52 5.66 5.69
N ALA A 222 12.01 5.40 4.50
CA ALA A 222 11.08 4.29 4.28
C ALA A 222 11.74 2.91 4.39
N ALA A 223 13.05 2.81 4.16
CA ALA A 223 13.83 1.56 4.28
C ALA A 223 14.39 1.32 5.70
N LEU A 224 14.63 2.39 6.46
CA LEU A 224 15.11 2.32 7.85
C LEU A 224 14.13 1.60 8.80
N LEU A 225 12.83 1.61 8.47
CA LEU A 225 11.71 1.15 9.30
C LEU A 225 10.87 0.09 8.58
#